data_AF-A0A1I6FIZ6-F1
#
_entry.id   AF-A0A1I6FIZ6-F1
#
_cell.length_a   1.000
_cell.length_b   1.000
_cell.length_c   1.000
_cell.angle_alpha   90.00
_cell.angle_beta   90.00
_cell.angle_gamma   90.00
#
_symmetry.space_group_name_H-M   'P 1'
#
loop_
_entity.id
_entity.type
_entity.pdbx_description
1 polymer ?
#
loop_
_entity_poly.entity_id
_entity_poly.type
_entity_poly.pdbx_seq_one_letter_code
_entity_poly.pdbx_strand_id
1 'polypeptide(L)'
;MFDVALDEDGRPIIAPSPDDVPSLLVSTAPAQRFRVQTGNWRAEVTAAELGELLQEYDVDVLFNPGGPASIRLIGGVFAESVTV
;
A
#
# COMPACT_ATOMS: atom_id res chain seq x y z
N MET A 1 -9.22 -3.59 -6.72
CA MET A 1 -9.64 -2.75 -5.59
C MET A 1 -8.74 -3.07 -4.43
N PHE A 2 -8.28 -2.04 -3.73
CA PHE A 2 -7.20 -2.11 -2.75
C PHE A 2 -7.67 -1.62 -1.39
N ASP A 3 -7.01 -2.08 -0.33
CA ASP A 3 -7.14 -1.48 0.99
C ASP A 3 -5.81 -0.90 1.43
N VAL A 4 -5.79 0.36 1.82
CA VAL A 4 -4.59 1.04 2.32
C VAL A 4 -4.60 1.00 3.84
N ALA A 5 -3.51 0.53 4.45
CA ALA A 5 -3.37 0.53 5.90
C ALA A 5 -3.18 1.96 6.42
N LEU A 6 -3.89 2.31 7.49
CA LEU A 6 -3.84 3.63 8.12
C LEU A 6 -3.37 3.53 9.59
N ASP A 7 -2.64 4.52 10.06
CA ASP A 7 -2.32 4.67 11.48
C ASP A 7 -3.54 5.15 12.29
N GLU A 8 -3.35 5.39 13.59
CA GLU A 8 -4.42 5.86 14.49
C GLU A 8 -4.92 7.28 14.15
N ASP A 9 -4.10 8.08 13.47
CA ASP A 9 -4.45 9.43 13.00
C ASP A 9 -5.12 9.41 11.61
N GLY A 10 -5.31 8.22 11.03
CA GLY A 10 -5.90 8.04 9.70
C GLY A 10 -4.94 8.34 8.54
N ARG A 11 -3.63 8.40 8.79
CA ARG A 11 -2.61 8.60 7.74
C ARG A 11 -2.14 7.27 7.17
N PRO A 12 -1.78 7.20 5.88
CA PRO A 12 -1.24 5.97 5.30
C PRO A 12 0.00 5.48 6.03
N ILE A 13 0.05 4.18 6.31
CA ILE A 13 1.24 3.56 6.89
C ILE A 13 2.27 3.33 5.78
N ILE A 14 3.43 3.93 5.97
CA ILE A 14 4.64 3.72 5.17
C ILE A 14 5.65 3.01 6.07
N ALA A 15 6.15 1.87 5.61
CA ALA A 15 7.11 1.06 6.34
C ALA A 15 8.21 0.55 5.40
N PRO A 16 9.41 0.22 5.93
CA PRO A 16 10.43 -0.41 5.11
C PRO A 16 9.95 -1.78 4.64
N SER A 17 10.13 -2.05 3.35
CA SER A 17 10.10 -3.39 2.79
C SER A 17 11.36 -4.18 3.20
N PRO A 18 11.46 -5.50 2.93
CA PRO A 18 12.62 -6.30 3.34
C PRO A 18 13.98 -5.85 2.79
N ASP A 19 13.98 -5.01 1.74
CA ASP A 19 15.17 -4.37 1.17
C ASP A 19 15.27 -2.87 1.53
N ASP A 20 14.63 -2.47 2.64
CA ASP A 20 14.68 -1.14 3.26
C ASP A 20 14.09 0.00 2.42
N VAL A 21 13.43 -0.31 1.29
CA VAL A 21 12.72 0.70 0.49
C VAL A 21 11.42 1.10 1.19
N PRO A 22 11.16 2.40 1.46
CA PRO A 22 9.89 2.87 2.00
C PRO A 22 8.73 2.48 1.09
N SER A 23 7.72 1.83 1.65
CA SER A 23 6.57 1.36 0.87
C SER A 23 5.27 1.58 1.61
N LEU A 24 4.27 2.05 0.88
CA LEU A 24 2.89 2.13 1.34
C LEU A 24 2.32 0.72 1.50
N LEU A 25 1.71 0.44 2.65
CA LEU A 25 1.19 -0.89 2.95
C LEU A 25 -0.22 -1.07 2.40
N VAL A 26 -0.38 -2.02 1.47
CA VAL A 26 -1.64 -2.26 0.77
C VAL A 26 -2.04 -3.71 0.84
N SER A 27 -3.33 -3.99 1.01
CA SER A 27 -3.88 -5.34 0.84
C SER A 27 -4.75 -5.42 -0.41
N THR A 28 -4.66 -6.55 -1.12
CA THR A 28 -5.62 -6.95 -2.15
C THR A 28 -6.58 -8.04 -1.66
N ALA A 29 -6.35 -8.58 -0.45
CA ALA A 29 -7.19 -9.60 0.16
C ALA A 29 -7.53 -9.25 1.62
N PRO A 30 -8.82 -9.12 1.99
CA PRO A 30 -9.21 -8.84 3.38
C PRO A 30 -8.64 -9.86 4.38
N ALA A 31 -8.54 -11.12 3.98
CA ALA A 31 -7.98 -12.20 4.78
C ALA A 31 -6.48 -12.07 5.08
N GLN A 32 -5.74 -11.14 4.46
CA GLN A 32 -4.32 -10.92 4.74
C GLN A 32 -4.07 -9.72 5.68
N ARG A 33 -5.13 -8.95 5.97
CA ARG A 33 -5.05 -7.75 6.84
C ARG A 33 -4.69 -8.08 8.29
N PHE A 34 -5.03 -9.28 8.81
CA PHE A 34 -4.86 -9.63 10.23
C PHE A 34 -3.40 -9.67 10.72
N ARG A 35 -2.44 -9.65 9.80
CA ARG A 35 -1.00 -9.70 10.11
C ARG A 35 -0.35 -8.31 10.15
N VAL A 36 -1.07 -7.27 9.75
CA VAL A 36 -0.60 -5.89 9.73
C VAL A 36 -1.15 -5.18 10.96
N GLN A 37 -0.25 -4.60 11.76
CA GLN A 37 -0.65 -3.71 12.85
C GLN A 37 -1.02 -2.35 12.26
N THR A 38 -2.28 -1.94 12.43
CA THR A 38 -2.84 -0.74 11.79
C THR A 38 -4.06 -0.27 12.59
N GLY A 39 -4.28 1.04 12.63
CA GLY A 39 -5.44 1.65 13.31
C GLY A 39 -6.73 1.46 12.51
N ASN A 40 -6.65 1.52 11.17
CA ASN A 40 -7.79 1.29 10.29
C ASN A 40 -7.34 0.92 8.86
N TRP A 41 -8.29 0.52 8.00
CA TRP A 41 -8.07 0.36 6.57
C TRP A 41 -8.94 1.34 5.78
N ARG A 42 -8.34 2.11 4.88
CA ARG A 42 -9.12 2.77 3.82
C ARG A 42 -9.46 1.70 2.80
N ALA A 43 -10.67 1.16 2.89
CA ALA A 43 -11.15 0.15 1.96
C ALA A 43 -11.55 0.77 0.61
N GLU A 44 -11.63 -0.09 -0.39
CA GLU A 44 -12.20 0.22 -1.70
C GLU A 44 -11.41 1.22 -2.56
N VAL A 45 -10.11 1.41 -2.27
CA VAL A 45 -9.23 2.31 -3.02
C VAL A 45 -9.04 1.77 -4.44
N THR A 46 -9.24 2.65 -5.43
CA THR A 46 -9.04 2.35 -6.85
C THR A 46 -7.56 2.36 -7.23
N ALA A 47 -7.21 1.86 -8.41
CA ALA A 47 -5.82 1.87 -8.88
C ALA A 47 -5.31 3.30 -9.11
N ALA A 48 -6.15 4.19 -9.63
CA ALA A 48 -5.82 5.59 -9.86
C ALA A 48 -5.59 6.33 -8.53
N GLU A 49 -6.50 6.21 -7.56
CA GLU A 49 -6.31 6.81 -6.22
C GLU A 49 -5.07 6.25 -5.51
N LEU A 50 -4.76 4.97 -5.68
CA LEU A 50 -3.53 4.41 -5.15
C LEU A 50 -2.31 5.04 -5.84
N GLY A 51 -2.32 5.19 -7.16
CA GLY A 51 -1.25 5.86 -7.90
C GLY A 51 -1.01 7.30 -7.44
N GLU A 52 -2.08 8.06 -7.20
CA GLU A 52 -2.01 9.41 -6.63
C GLU A 52 -1.35 9.42 -5.25
N LEU A 53 -1.71 8.48 -4.37
CA LEU A 53 -1.08 8.35 -3.04
C LEU A 53 0.41 8.02 -3.16
N LEU A 54 0.80 7.10 -4.05
CA LEU A 54 2.22 6.76 -4.21
C LEU A 54 3.06 7.96 -4.68
N GLN A 55 2.49 8.81 -5.54
CA GLN A 55 3.13 10.05 -5.97
C GLN A 55 3.15 11.11 -4.86
N GLU A 56 2.05 11.27 -4.10
CA GLU A 56 1.96 12.23 -3.00
C GLU A 56 3.04 11.99 -1.94
N TYR A 57 3.29 10.72 -1.62
CA TYR A 57 4.23 10.32 -0.56
C TYR A 57 5.63 9.98 -1.09
N ASP A 58 5.84 9.93 -2.41
CA ASP A 58 7.10 9.53 -3.06
C ASP A 58 7.62 8.15 -2.58
N VAL A 59 6.76 7.14 -2.65
CA VAL A 59 7.04 5.78 -2.13
C VAL A 59 6.61 4.68 -3.08
N ASP A 60 7.18 3.50 -2.87
CA ASP A 60 6.73 2.25 -3.49
C ASP A 60 5.46 1.69 -2.84
N VAL A 61 4.93 0.61 -3.38
CA VAL A 61 3.80 -0.13 -2.77
C VAL A 61 4.23 -1.53 -2.37
N LEU A 62 3.86 -1.95 -1.16
CA LEU A 62 4.02 -3.31 -0.67
C LEU A 62 2.65 -3.97 -0.54
N PHE A 63 2.35 -4.89 -1.46
CA PHE A 63 1.10 -5.63 -1.46
C PHE A 63 1.16 -6.82 -0.51
N ASN A 64 0.05 -6.98 0.23
CA ASN A 64 -0.19 -8.05 1.19
C ASN A 64 0.97 -8.20 2.18
N PRO A 65 1.35 -7.13 2.89
CA PRO A 65 2.43 -7.17 3.84
C PRO A 65 2.11 -8.16 4.97
N GLY A 66 3.05 -9.06 5.25
CA GLY A 66 2.89 -10.14 6.23
C GLY A 66 2.25 -11.42 5.68
N GLY A 67 1.83 -11.45 4.42
CA GLY A 67 1.43 -12.68 3.72
C GLY A 67 2.62 -13.57 3.32
N PRO A 68 2.39 -14.83 2.92
CA PRO A 68 3.45 -15.71 2.44
C PRO A 68 4.05 -15.29 1.09
N ALA A 69 3.40 -14.36 0.39
CA ALA A 69 3.83 -13.83 -0.91
C ALA A 69 3.55 -12.33 -0.97
N SER A 70 4.32 -11.53 -0.22
CA SER A 70 4.32 -10.08 -0.36
C SER A 70 5.08 -9.67 -1.63
N ILE A 71 4.58 -8.65 -2.33
CA ILE A 71 5.18 -8.15 -3.57
C ILE A 71 5.37 -6.64 -3.44
N ARG A 72 6.59 -6.16 -3.69
CA ARG A 72 6.87 -4.73 -3.85
C ARG A 72 6.78 -4.35 -5.33
N LEU A 73 6.07 -3.28 -5.65
CA LEU A 73 6.12 -2.64 -6.96
C LEU A 73 6.69 -1.22 -6.83
N ILE A 74 7.46 -0.82 -7.84
CA ILE A 74 8.01 0.53 -7.94
C ILE A 74 6.86 1.52 -8.09
N GLY A 75 6.77 2.52 -7.21
CA GLY A 75 5.64 3.42 -7.10
C GLY A 75 5.43 4.26 -8.35
N GLY A 76 6.51 4.84 -8.89
CA GLY A 76 6.47 5.60 -10.13
C GLY A 76 5.95 4.77 -11.32
N VAL A 77 6.43 3.53 -11.47
CA VAL A 77 6.00 2.62 -12.54
C VAL A 77 4.53 2.24 -12.38
N PHE A 78 4.09 1.98 -11.13
CA PHE A 78 2.68 1.70 -10.85
C PHE A 78 1.80 2.89 -11.23
N ALA A 79 2.15 4.09 -10.76
CA ALA A 79 1.40 5.32 -11.02
C ALA A 79 1.29 5.62 -12.52
N GLU A 80 2.40 5.53 -13.27
CA GLU A 80 2.41 5.70 -14.73
C GLU A 80 1.49 4.69 -15.46
N SER A 81 1.35 3.48 -14.92
CA SER A 81 0.56 2.41 -15.54
C SER A 81 -0.95 2.55 -15.31
N VAL A 82 -1.38 3.41 -14.39
CA VAL A 82 -2.78 3.55 -13.97
C VAL A 82 -3.37 4.93 -14.28
N THR A 83 -2.54 5.89 -14.67
CA THR A 83 -2.96 7.18 -15.23
C THR A 83 -3.22 7.01 -16.73
N VAL A 84 -4.49 7.07 -17.15
CA VAL A 84 -4.93 7.09 -18.56
C VAL A 84 -5.18 8.52 -19.01
#